data_AF-A0A3D3F0B8-F1
#
_entry.id   AF-A0A3D3F0B8-F1
#
_cell.length_a   1.000
_cell.length_b   1.000
_cell.length_c   1.000
_cell.angle_alpha   90.00
_cell.angle_beta   90.00
_cell.angle_gamma   90.00
#
_symmetry.space_group_name_H-M   'P 1'
#
loop_
_entity.id
_entity.type
_entity.pdbx_description
1 polymer ?
#
loop_
_entity_poly.entity_id
_entity_poly.type
_entity_poly.pdbx_seq_one_letter_code
_entity_poly.pdbx_strand_id
1 'polypeptide(L)' 'MEDNNNRIPRTLPVLHLNNVVMFPYLLMPLVVTDEESKLVIDHALSNDKLMAFFLDRGGEGDAGQLESVGTAITILRMLR' A
#
# COMPACT_ATOMS: atom_id res chain seq x y z
N MET A 1 12.18 14.16 23.72
CA MET A 1 11.49 14.27 22.42
C MET A 1 11.98 13.08 21.63
N GLU A 2 11.16 12.04 21.47
CA GLU A 2 11.54 10.90 20.65
C GLU A 2 11.55 11.37 19.21
N ASP A 3 12.74 11.65 18.68
CA ASP A 3 12.95 11.72 17.24
C ASP A 3 12.79 10.30 16.69
N ASN A 4 11.53 9.86 16.56
CA ASN A 4 11.18 8.73 15.72
C ASN A 4 11.45 9.17 14.29
N ASN A 5 12.73 9.05 13.90
CA ASN A 5 13.21 9.15 12.55
C ASN A 5 12.57 8.01 11.75
N ASN A 6 11.27 8.14 11.47
CA ASN A 6 10.43 7.19 10.79
C ASN A 6 10.77 7.25 9.30
N ARG A 7 12.00 6.83 8.99
CA ARG A 7 12.53 6.82 7.63
C ARG A 7 11.76 5.77 6.86
N ILE A 8 11.10 6.22 5.80
CA ILE A 8 10.51 5.31 4.81
C ILE A 8 11.64 4.40 4.30
N PRO A 9 11.51 3.07 4.38
CA PRO A 9 12.48 2.13 3.85
C PRO A 9 12.74 2.33 2.36
N ARG A 10 13.91 1.91 1.88
CA ARG A 10 14.27 2.00 0.44
C ARG A 10 13.37 1.15 -0.45
N THR A 11 12.79 0.10 0.10
CA THR A 11 11.92 -0.85 -0.59
C THR A 11 10.68 -1.05 0.25
N LEU A 12 9.52 -0.99 -0.39
CA LEU A 12 8.22 -1.18 0.23
C LEU A 12 7.45 -2.27 -0.52
N PRO A 13 6.66 -3.10 0.18
CA PRO A 13 5.68 -3.96 -0.48
C PRO A 13 4.65 -3.07 -1.20
N VAL A 14 4.26 -3.48 -2.40
CA VAL A 14 3.40 -2.68 -3.29
C VAL A 14 1.97 -3.20 -3.23
N LEU A 15 1.04 -2.31 -2.89
CA LEU A 15 -0.40 -2.52 -3.01
C LEU A 15 -0.90 -1.66 -4.18
N HIS A 16 -1.65 -2.26 -5.10
CA HIS A 16 -2.17 -1.54 -6.26
C HIS A 16 -3.67 -1.78 -6.44
N LEU A 17 -4.39 -0.75 -6.88
CA LEU A 17 -5.83 -0.78 -7.13
C LEU A 17 -6.17 0.12 -8.33
N ASN A 18 -7.20 -0.22 -9.11
CA ASN A 18 -7.43 0.41 -10.42
C ASN A 18 -8.31 1.67 -10.37
N ASN A 19 -8.90 1.98 -9.22
CA ASN A 19 -9.96 2.99 -9.12
C ASN A 19 -9.82 3.94 -7.92
N VAL A 20 -8.66 3.96 -7.26
CA VAL A 20 -8.45 4.79 -6.07
C VAL A 20 -7.03 5.30 -5.99
N VAL A 21 -6.87 6.52 -5.50
CA VAL A 21 -5.58 7.19 -5.27
C VAL A 21 -5.54 7.64 -3.81
N MET A 22 -4.41 7.37 -3.14
CA MET A 22 -4.18 7.78 -1.75
C MET A 22 -3.39 9.09 -1.71
N PHE A 23 -3.85 10.06 -0.92
CA PHE A 23 -3.10 11.27 -0.62
C PHE A 23 -2.41 11.16 0.75
N PRO A 24 -1.29 11.86 0.98
CA PRO A 24 -0.69 11.97 2.31
C PRO A 24 -1.73 12.44 3.34
N TYR A 25 -1.69 11.86 4.55
CA TYR A 25 -2.62 12.12 5.65
C TYR A 25 -4.08 11.67 5.43
N LEU A 26 -4.38 11.00 4.31
CA LEU A 26 -5.70 10.40 4.10
C LEU A 26 -5.85 9.12 4.94
N LEU A 27 -6.95 9.03 5.69
CA LEU A 27 -7.36 7.80 6.37
C LEU A 27 -8.52 7.18 5.59
N MET A 28 -8.30 5.99 5.04
CA MET A 28 -9.28 5.27 4.25
C MET A 28 -9.40 3.82 4.74
N PRO A 29 -10.61 3.33 5.05
CA PRO A 29 -10.82 1.90 5.24
C PRO A 29 -10.76 1.19 3.88
N LEU A 30 -10.04 0.08 3.81
CA LEU A 30 -9.91 -0.74 2.61
C LEU A 30 -10.36 -2.17 2.89
N VAL A 31 -11.15 -2.74 1.97
CA VAL A 31 -11.52 -4.16 1.96
C VAL A 31 -10.73 -4.82 0.82
N VAL A 32 -9.98 -5.86 1.16
CA VAL A 32 -9.11 -6.57 0.22
C VAL A 32 -9.54 -8.03 0.13
N THR A 33 -9.81 -8.48 -1.09
CA THR A 33 -10.37 -9.82 -1.35
C THR A 33 -9.42 -10.74 -2.08
N ASP A 34 -8.56 -10.19 -2.95
CA ASP A 34 -7.58 -10.95 -3.72
C ASP A 34 -6.44 -11.48 -2.83
N GLU A 35 -5.91 -12.65 -3.19
CA GLU A 35 -4.90 -13.33 -2.38
C GLU A 35 -3.53 -12.63 -2.43
N GLU A 36 -3.17 -12.07 -3.58
CA GLU A 36 -1.90 -11.37 -3.77
C GLU A 36 -1.79 -10.16 -2.86
N SER A 37 -2.80 -9.28 -2.83
CA SER A 37 -2.83 -8.13 -1.94
C SER A 37 -2.87 -8.52 -0.47
N LYS A 38 -3.52 -9.65 -0.11
CA LYS A 38 -3.46 -10.16 1.27
C LYS A 38 -2.04 -10.52 1.67
N LEU A 39 -1.27 -11.18 0.79
CA LEU A 39 0.13 -11.52 1.06
C LEU A 39 0.99 -10.26 1.25
N VAL A 40 0.78 -9.24 0.41
CA VAL A 40 1.44 -7.92 0.54
C VAL A 40 1.13 -7.28 1.90
N ILE A 41 -0.13 -7.29 2.31
CA ILE A 41 -0.60 -6.74 3.59
C ILE A 41 -0.01 -7.52 4.76
N ASP A 42 -0.03 -8.85 4.72
CA ASP A 42 0.53 -9.70 5.77
C ASP A 42 2.04 -9.49 5.92
N HIS A 43 2.76 -9.35 4.80
CA HIS A 43 4.17 -8.98 4.80
C HIS A 43 4.40 -7.61 5.45
N ALA A 44 3.60 -6.60 5.12
CA ALA A 44 3.72 -5.27 5.71
C ALA A 44 3.42 -5.27 7.21
N LEU A 45 2.37 -5.97 7.65
CA LEU A 45 1.98 -6.13 9.05
C LEU A 45 3.06 -6.81 9.90
N SER A 46 3.85 -7.69 9.28
CA SER A 46 4.96 -8.40 9.95
C SER A 46 6.26 -7.59 10.00
N ASN A 47 6.33 -6.46 9.30
CA ASN A 47 7.48 -5.56 9.26
C ASN A 47 7.10 -4.17 9.83
N ASP A 48 7.38 -3.08 9.11
CA ASP A 48 7.21 -1.70 9.58
C ASP A 48 5.76 -1.17 9.43
N LYS A 49 4.81 -2.01 9.01
CA LYS A 49 3.42 -1.64 8.66
C LYS A 49 3.33 -0.61 7.52
N LEU A 50 4.43 -0.35 6.82
CA LEU A 50 4.52 0.55 5.69
C LEU A 50 4.37 -0.21 4.36
N MET A 51 3.66 0.41 3.42
CA MET A 51 3.45 -0.10 2.07
C MET A 51 3.49 1.06 1.08
N ALA A 52 3.78 0.77 -0.18
CA ALA A 52 3.61 1.73 -1.25
C ALA A 52 2.27 1.47 -1.96
N PHE A 53 1.46 2.50 -2.08
CA PHE A 53 0.16 2.46 -2.74
C PHE A 53 0.27 3.06 -4.13
N PHE A 54 -0.11 2.30 -5.16
CA PHE A 54 -0.11 2.75 -6.54
C PHE A 54 -1.48 2.60 -7.20
N LEU A 55 -1.81 3.54 -8.08
CA LEU A 55 -2.93 3.38 -8.99
C LEU A 55 -2.48 2.44 -10.12
N ASP A 56 -3.30 1.43 -10.40
CA ASP A 56 -3.11 0.52 -11.52
C ASP A 56 -3.95 0.97 -12.71
N ARG A 57 -3.31 1.28 -13.84
CA ARG A 57 -4.01 1.66 -15.08
C ARG A 57 -4.31 0.47 -15.98
N GLY A 58 -3.93 -0.75 -15.57
CA GLY A 58 -4.15 -1.97 -16.35
C GLY A 58 -5.63 -2.28 -16.58
N GLY A 59 -5.92 -2.82 -17.76
CA GLY A 59 -7.17 -3.55 -18.05
C GLY A 59 -7.03 -5.05 -17.74
N GLU A 60 -8.14 -5.80 -17.81
CA GLU A 60 -8.10 -7.26 -17.63
C GLU A 60 -7.11 -7.91 -18.62
N GLY A 61 -6.05 -8.53 -18.09
CA GLY A 61 -5.07 -9.31 -18.87
C GLY A 61 -3.76 -8.60 -19.21
N ASP A 62 -3.60 -7.31 -18.89
CA ASP A 62 -2.31 -6.62 -18.98
C ASP A 62 -1.58 -6.62 -17.64
N ALA A 63 -0.28 -6.87 -17.66
CA ALA A 63 0.54 -6.86 -16.45
C ALA A 63 0.66 -5.42 -15.91
N GLY A 64 -0.18 -5.09 -14.92
CA GLY A 64 0.00 -4.05 -13.90
C GLY A 64 0.72 -2.79 -14.35
N GLN A 65 0.07 -1.98 -15.18
CA GLN A 65 0.63 -0.68 -15.58
C GLN A 65 0.43 0.33 -14.44
N LEU A 66 1.28 0.22 -13.42
CA LEU A 66 1.27 1.11 -12.27
C LEU A 66 1.63 2.54 -12.69
N GLU A 67 1.01 3.51 -12.04
CA GLU A 67 1.47 4.88 -12.09
C GLU A 67 2.93 5.03 -11.64
N SER A 68 3.65 5.98 -12.22
CA SER A 68 5.04 6.26 -11.82
C SER A 68 5.15 6.92 -10.44
N VAL A 69 4.04 7.46 -9.94
CA VAL A 69 3.95 8.13 -8.63
C VAL A 69 2.88 7.42 -7.80
N GLY A 70 3.25 7.07 -6.58
CA GLY A 70 2.38 6.49 -5.58
C GLY A 70 2.60 7.14 -4.21
N THR A 71 1.92 6.60 -3.20
CA THR A 71 1.94 7.14 -1.84
C THR A 71 2.42 6.09 -0.86
N ALA A 72 3.41 6.42 -0.03
CA ALA A 72 3.76 5.60 1.11
C ALA A 72 2.65 5.69 2.17
N ILE A 73 2.08 4.55 2.54
CA ILE A 73 0.98 4.44 3.49
C ILE A 73 1.39 3.56 4.68
N THR A 74 0.71 3.75 5.81
CA THR A 74 0.86 2.91 7.00
C THR A 74 -0.45 2.22 7.33
N ILE A 75 -0.39 0.95 7.72
CA ILE A 75 -1.56 0.22 8.22
C ILE A 75 -1.79 0.64 9.67
N LEU A 76 -2.88 1.38 9.91
CA LEU A 76 -3.25 1.80 11.27
C LEU A 76 -3.86 0.64 12.07
N ARG A 77 -4.76 -0.13 11.44
CA ARG A 77 -5.44 -1.26 12.07
C ARG A 77 -5.93 -2.25 11.02
N MET A 78 -5.75 -3.53 11.29
CA MET A 78 -6.38 -4.62 10.53
C MET A 78 -7.63 -5.07 11.29
N LEU A 79 -8.74 -5.22 10.57
CA LEU A 79 -9.94 -5.90 11.06
C LEU A 79 -10.01 -7.23 10.32
N ARG A 80 -10.04 -8.32 11.08
CA ARG A 80 -10.17 -9.70 10.57
C ARG A 80 -11.62 -10.14 10.65
#